data_AF-A0A3B9YUW2-F1
#
_entry.id   AF-A0A3B9YUW2-F1
#
_cell.length_a   1.000
_cell.length_b   1.000
_cell.length_c   1.000
_cell.angle_alpha   90.00
_cell.angle_beta   90.00
_cell.angle_gamma   90.00
#
_symmetry.space_group_name_H-M   'P 1'
#
loop_
_entity.id
_entity.type
_entity.pdbx_description
1 polymer ?
#
loop_
_entity_poly.entity_id
_entity_poly.type
_entity_poly.pdbx_seq_one_letter_code
_entity_poly.pdbx_strand_id
1 'polypeptide(L)'
;MAQRWYYLESGQTGLLIDVAPGADAFPAIRHFGLSLGSALDAEALHALTPQPLWGARLDQPKPLCVLPGLQSGEFCAAAVAPAGPGTWRFDAAQFDQTAKGARLRLHFQRHDPGRGRLTQIFQAFGDSGVIGARILAEEWQDPILWAAALAIPLPGAITDAITFGGDWAREFAACRQTLGPGGLLLESYRGRPGHDRFPGLILGEAGLGEDRGLGVALTLGWSGNAR
;
A
#
# COMPACT_ATOMS: atom_id res chain seq x y z
N MET A 1 19.34 1.48 20.39
CA MET A 1 19.23 1.29 18.92
C MET A 1 17.76 1.49 18.55
N ALA A 2 17.46 2.23 17.48
CA ALA A 2 16.08 2.39 17.03
C ALA A 2 15.53 1.04 16.55
N GLN A 3 14.26 0.77 16.80
CA GLN A 3 13.58 -0.44 16.35
C GLN A 3 13.49 -0.45 14.81
N ARG A 4 14.00 -1.52 14.17
CA ARG A 4 14.03 -1.68 12.71
C ARG A 4 12.73 -2.27 12.14
N TRP A 5 12.15 -3.23 12.87
CA TRP A 5 11.04 -4.06 12.39
C TRP A 5 9.74 -3.69 13.09
N TYR A 6 8.70 -3.43 12.31
CA TYR A 6 7.35 -3.22 12.83
C TYR A 6 6.39 -4.21 12.18
N TYR A 7 5.77 -5.03 13.03
CA TYR A 7 4.79 -6.01 12.62
C TYR A 7 3.41 -5.59 13.11
N LEU A 8 2.48 -5.38 12.17
CA LEU A 8 1.07 -5.18 12.46
C LEU A 8 0.34 -6.49 12.21
N GLU A 9 -0.37 -6.97 13.22
CA GLU A 9 -1.18 -8.17 13.14
C GLU A 9 -2.64 -7.80 13.41
N SER A 10 -3.54 -8.22 12.53
CA SER A 10 -4.98 -8.17 12.77
C SER A 10 -5.61 -9.50 12.40
N GLY A 11 -6.08 -10.25 13.39
CA GLY A 11 -6.65 -11.60 13.18
C GLY A 11 -5.68 -12.49 12.40
N GLN A 12 -6.10 -12.94 11.22
CA GLN A 12 -5.29 -13.75 10.32
C GLN A 12 -4.44 -12.95 9.31
N THR A 13 -4.36 -11.63 9.44
CA THR A 13 -3.61 -10.76 8.52
C THR A 13 -2.38 -10.17 9.21
N GLY A 14 -1.22 -10.25 8.55
CA GLY A 14 0.05 -9.68 9.00
C GLY A 14 0.63 -8.70 7.98
N LEU A 15 1.27 -7.64 8.48
CA LEU A 15 2.05 -6.68 7.69
C LEU A 15 3.38 -6.41 8.40
N LEU A 16 4.49 -6.71 7.74
CA LEU A 16 5.84 -6.44 8.24
C LEU A 16 6.48 -5.30 7.44
N ILE A 17 6.94 -4.27 8.16
CA ILE A 17 7.66 -3.13 7.60
C ILE A 17 9.08 -3.05 8.19
N ASP A 18 10.05 -2.94 7.29
CA ASP A 18 11.48 -2.67 7.55
C ASP A 18 11.74 -1.17 7.43
N VAL A 19 11.98 -0.45 8.52
CA VAL A 19 12.24 1.00 8.44
C VAL A 19 13.70 1.35 8.14
N ALA A 20 14.58 0.36 8.09
CA ALA A 20 15.98 0.54 7.73
C ALA A 20 16.44 -0.53 6.71
N PRO A 21 15.84 -0.58 5.51
CA PRO A 21 16.09 -1.65 4.55
C PRO A 21 17.39 -1.51 3.75
N GLY A 22 18.08 -0.38 3.88
CA GLY A 22 19.33 -0.06 3.19
C GLY A 22 19.60 1.44 3.16
N ALA A 23 20.77 1.83 2.69
CA ALA A 23 21.13 3.24 2.51
C ALA A 23 20.21 3.90 1.46
N ASP A 24 19.71 5.10 1.79
CA ASP A 24 18.83 5.91 0.93
C ASP A 24 17.57 5.17 0.44
N ALA A 25 17.08 4.20 1.20
CA ALA A 25 15.85 3.46 0.90
C ALA A 25 14.74 3.85 1.88
N PHE A 26 13.51 4.00 1.36
CA PHE A 26 12.33 4.21 2.20
C PHE A 26 11.91 2.91 2.89
N PRO A 27 11.12 3.00 4.00
CA PRO A 27 10.61 1.83 4.68
C PRO A 27 10.01 0.82 3.71
N ALA A 28 10.49 -0.42 3.79
CA ALA A 28 10.17 -1.49 2.85
C ALA A 28 9.09 -2.41 3.41
N ILE A 29 8.15 -2.82 2.56
CA ILE A 29 7.17 -3.84 2.91
C ILE A 29 7.81 -5.19 2.66
N ARG A 30 7.98 -6.00 3.71
CA ARG A 30 8.59 -7.33 3.63
C ARG A 30 7.58 -8.46 3.59
N HIS A 31 6.41 -8.22 4.17
CA HIS A 31 5.33 -9.20 4.19
C HIS A 31 3.99 -8.47 4.23
N PHE A 32 3.04 -8.96 3.44
CA PHE A 32 1.63 -8.66 3.57
C PHE A 32 0.84 -9.91 3.17
N GLY A 33 -0.03 -10.39 4.05
CA GLY A 33 -0.81 -11.59 3.81
C GLY A 33 -1.20 -12.25 5.11
N LEU A 34 -1.19 -13.58 5.14
CA LEU A 34 -1.52 -14.34 6.35
C LEU A 34 -0.59 -13.97 7.51
N SER A 35 -1.14 -13.92 8.71
CA SER A 35 -0.35 -13.66 9.90
C SER A 35 0.69 -14.77 10.10
N LEU A 36 1.90 -14.36 10.42
CA LEU A 36 3.01 -15.24 10.78
C LEU A 36 3.04 -15.54 12.29
N GLY A 37 2.33 -14.77 13.12
CA GLY A 37 2.26 -14.96 14.57
C GLY A 37 3.61 -15.21 15.22
N SER A 38 3.71 -16.28 16.02
CA SER A 38 4.95 -16.69 16.68
C SER A 38 6.03 -17.23 15.74
N ALA A 39 5.69 -17.54 14.49
CA ALA A 39 6.64 -17.98 13.47
C ALA A 39 7.31 -16.81 12.74
N LEU A 40 7.02 -15.56 13.11
CA LEU A 40 7.65 -14.37 12.53
C LEU A 40 9.17 -14.38 12.78
N ASP A 41 9.92 -14.52 11.69
CA ASP A 41 11.35 -14.24 11.64
C ASP A 41 11.61 -13.12 10.63
N ALA A 42 11.76 -11.90 11.14
CA ALA A 42 11.90 -10.71 10.31
C ALA A 42 13.20 -10.69 9.50
N GLU A 43 14.29 -11.23 10.05
CA GLU A 43 15.58 -11.29 9.37
C GLU A 43 15.56 -12.35 8.25
N ALA A 44 14.94 -13.51 8.49
CA ALA A 44 14.76 -14.52 7.45
C ALA A 44 13.89 -13.99 6.30
N LEU A 45 12.77 -13.31 6.59
CA LEU A 45 11.92 -12.71 5.56
C LEU A 45 12.67 -11.64 4.75
N HIS A 46 13.48 -10.82 5.42
CA HIS A 46 14.32 -9.83 4.74
C HIS A 46 15.31 -10.50 3.79
N ALA A 47 16.00 -11.55 4.24
CA ALA A 47 16.97 -12.30 3.43
C ALA A 47 16.32 -13.04 2.25
N LEU A 48 15.08 -13.51 2.41
CA LEU A 48 14.29 -14.19 1.37
C LEU A 48 13.58 -13.22 0.42
N THR A 49 13.53 -11.92 0.74
CA THR A 49 12.84 -10.94 -0.11
C THR A 49 13.57 -10.85 -1.46
N PRO A 50 12.89 -11.11 -2.59
CA PRO A 50 13.50 -11.01 -3.90
C PRO A 50 14.06 -9.60 -4.12
N GLN A 51 15.31 -9.51 -4.53
CA GLN A 51 15.89 -8.27 -5.02
C GLN A 51 15.55 -8.16 -6.51
N PRO A 52 14.72 -7.19 -6.94
CA PRO A 52 14.38 -7.03 -8.35
C PRO A 52 15.64 -6.67 -9.14
N LEU A 53 16.22 -7.66 -9.83
CA LEU A 53 17.28 -7.46 -10.81
C LEU A 53 16.64 -7.07 -12.13
N TRP A 54 16.50 -5.77 -12.33
CA TRP A 54 15.88 -5.21 -13.52
C TRP A 54 16.97 -4.72 -14.49
N GLY A 55 16.95 -5.20 -15.73
CA GLY A 55 17.86 -4.71 -16.78
C GLY A 55 17.60 -3.23 -17.09
N ALA A 56 18.67 -2.44 -17.26
CA ALA A 56 18.64 -1.01 -17.59
C ALA A 56 17.87 -0.12 -16.58
N ARG A 57 18.03 -0.37 -15.27
CA ARG A 57 17.53 0.50 -14.19
C ARG A 57 18.68 0.97 -13.30
N LEU A 58 18.37 1.45 -12.09
CA LEU A 58 19.37 1.91 -11.11
C LEU A 58 20.41 0.81 -10.82
N ASP A 59 21.67 1.21 -10.69
CA ASP A 59 22.78 0.29 -10.39
C ASP A 59 22.59 -0.46 -9.06
N GLN A 60 21.89 0.17 -8.12
CA GLN A 60 21.50 -0.42 -6.84
C GLN A 60 19.98 -0.61 -6.79
N PRO A 61 19.48 -1.87 -6.78
CA PRO A 61 18.06 -2.14 -6.61
C PRO A 61 17.52 -1.49 -5.33
N LYS A 62 16.38 -0.82 -5.45
CA LYS A 62 15.65 -0.29 -4.30
C LYS A 62 14.51 -1.24 -3.95
N PRO A 63 14.29 -1.53 -2.66
CA PRO A 63 13.23 -2.45 -2.24
C PRO A 63 11.85 -1.83 -2.49
N LEU A 64 10.83 -2.69 -2.67
CA LEU A 64 9.43 -2.25 -2.70
C LEU A 64 9.07 -1.59 -1.37
N CYS A 65 8.71 -0.32 -1.43
CA CYS A 65 8.56 0.52 -0.26
C CYS A 65 7.12 1.03 -0.08
N VAL A 66 6.87 1.62 1.08
CA VAL A 66 5.56 2.20 1.44
C VAL A 66 5.23 3.48 0.66
N LEU A 67 6.22 4.12 0.04
CA LEU A 67 6.08 5.37 -0.72
C LEU A 67 6.75 5.22 -2.11
N PRO A 68 6.20 4.36 -2.99
CA PRO A 68 6.75 4.17 -4.33
C PRO A 68 6.69 5.46 -5.15
N GLY A 69 7.71 5.68 -5.96
CA GLY A 69 7.85 6.79 -6.90
C GLY A 69 9.26 6.84 -7.47
N LEU A 70 9.56 7.88 -8.26
CA LEU A 70 10.85 7.99 -8.96
C LEU A 70 12.07 7.90 -8.02
N GLN A 71 11.98 8.50 -6.82
CA GLN A 71 13.08 8.47 -5.85
C GLN A 71 13.35 7.06 -5.28
N SER A 72 12.32 6.23 -5.15
CA SER A 72 12.46 4.85 -4.70
C SER A 72 12.73 3.87 -5.84
N GLY A 73 13.01 4.36 -7.05
CA GLY A 73 13.32 3.53 -8.22
C GLY A 73 12.11 2.83 -8.83
N GLU A 74 10.89 3.22 -8.45
CA GLU A 74 9.66 2.74 -9.08
C GLU A 74 9.31 3.63 -10.26
N PHE A 75 9.05 3.01 -11.41
CA PHE A 75 8.74 3.68 -12.69
C PHE A 75 7.24 3.63 -13.03
N CYS A 76 6.45 2.93 -12.22
CA CYS A 76 4.99 2.90 -12.30
C CYS A 76 4.35 4.12 -11.58
N ALA A 77 3.07 4.00 -11.21
CA ALA A 77 2.35 5.04 -10.51
C ALA A 77 2.97 5.37 -9.14
N ALA A 78 3.33 6.63 -8.94
CA ALA A 78 3.82 7.10 -7.64
C ALA A 78 2.68 7.13 -6.60
N ALA A 79 3.01 6.84 -5.34
CA ALA A 79 2.06 6.96 -4.23
C ALA A 79 1.70 8.43 -3.95
N VAL A 80 2.64 9.36 -4.13
CA VAL A 80 2.38 10.80 -3.99
C VAL A 80 3.05 11.56 -5.13
N ALA A 81 2.30 12.45 -5.78
CA ALA A 81 2.81 13.31 -6.85
C ALA A 81 2.55 14.78 -6.51
N PRO A 82 3.54 15.52 -6.00
CA PRO A 82 3.47 16.97 -5.88
C PRO A 82 3.60 17.65 -7.26
N ALA A 83 3.06 18.86 -7.42
CA ALA A 83 3.22 19.64 -8.64
C ALA A 83 4.65 20.18 -8.82
N GLY A 84 5.33 20.52 -7.71
CA GLY A 84 6.69 21.04 -7.70
C GLY A 84 7.76 19.96 -7.55
N PRO A 85 9.01 20.22 -7.98
CA PRO A 85 10.11 19.27 -7.83
C PRO A 85 10.49 19.09 -6.36
N GLY A 86 11.00 17.93 -5.99
CA GLY A 86 11.57 17.70 -4.67
C GLY A 86 11.67 16.22 -4.33
N THR A 87 12.47 15.93 -3.32
CA THR A 87 12.69 14.58 -2.79
C THR A 87 12.24 14.49 -1.34
N TRP A 88 11.98 13.26 -0.90
CA TRP A 88 11.57 12.89 0.44
C TRP A 88 12.75 12.31 1.21
N ARG A 89 12.80 12.57 2.51
CA ARG A 89 13.58 11.79 3.47
C ARG A 89 12.63 11.09 4.42
N PHE A 90 12.94 9.85 4.77
CA PHE A 90 12.33 9.22 5.93
C PHE A 90 12.93 9.83 7.20
N ASP A 91 12.07 10.19 8.16
CA ASP A 91 12.47 10.87 9.39
C ASP A 91 12.38 9.93 10.60
N ALA A 92 11.18 9.41 10.86
CA ALA A 92 10.93 8.58 12.03
C ALA A 92 9.76 7.61 11.84
N ALA A 93 9.77 6.55 12.66
CA ALA A 93 8.63 5.68 12.86
C ALA A 93 8.12 5.80 14.30
N GLN A 94 6.80 5.85 14.47
CA GLN A 94 6.14 5.78 15.77
C GLN A 94 5.17 4.62 15.78
N PHE A 95 5.29 3.75 16.77
CA PHE A 95 4.41 2.60 16.95
C PHE A 95 3.69 2.70 18.29
N ASP A 96 2.36 2.64 18.27
CA ASP A 96 1.53 2.69 19.47
C ASP A 96 0.55 1.52 19.49
N GLN A 97 0.37 0.95 20.68
CA GLN A 97 -0.81 0.12 20.95
C GLN A 97 -2.00 1.03 21.22
N THR A 98 -3.11 0.75 20.54
CA THR A 98 -4.36 1.51 20.63
C THR A 98 -5.47 0.60 21.15
N ALA A 99 -6.57 1.20 21.65
CA ALA A 99 -7.76 0.44 22.03
C ALA A 99 -8.36 -0.38 20.86
N LYS A 100 -8.00 -0.07 19.61
CA LYS A 100 -8.49 -0.74 18.39
C LYS A 100 -7.45 -1.70 17.77
N GLY A 101 -6.33 -1.98 18.44
CA GLY A 101 -5.22 -2.78 17.89
C GLY A 101 -3.92 -1.97 17.79
N ALA A 102 -3.04 -2.31 16.86
CA ALA A 102 -1.74 -1.63 16.71
C ALA A 102 -1.78 -0.51 15.66
N ARG A 103 -1.00 0.55 15.86
CA ARG A 103 -0.83 1.64 14.90
C ARG A 103 0.64 1.95 14.66
N LEU A 104 1.01 2.02 13.38
CA LEU A 104 2.32 2.49 12.94
C LEU A 104 2.17 3.79 12.15
N ARG A 105 2.96 4.80 12.49
CA ARG A 105 3.12 6.04 11.73
C ARG A 105 4.53 6.12 11.17
N LEU A 106 4.64 6.41 9.89
CA LEU A 106 5.90 6.64 9.20
C LEU A 106 5.92 8.10 8.74
N HIS A 107 6.90 8.85 9.22
CA HIS A 107 7.04 10.27 8.96
C HIS A 107 8.08 10.50 7.86
N PHE A 108 7.70 11.29 6.87
CA PHE A 108 8.56 11.73 5.80
C PHE A 108 8.54 13.25 5.72
N GLN A 109 9.69 13.81 5.36
CA GLN A 109 9.84 15.24 5.17
C GLN A 109 10.40 15.51 3.77
N ARG A 110 9.94 16.58 3.12
CA ARG A 110 10.63 17.04 1.91
C ARG A 110 12.03 17.55 2.28
N HIS A 111 13.00 17.34 1.38
CA HIS A 111 14.35 17.86 1.57
C HIS A 111 14.39 19.39 1.63
N ASP A 112 13.51 20.08 0.89
CA ASP A 112 13.29 21.51 1.04
C ASP A 112 12.58 21.78 2.37
N PRO A 113 13.24 22.40 3.37
CA PRO A 113 12.63 22.63 4.67
C PRO A 113 11.37 23.51 4.55
N GLY A 114 10.29 23.11 5.23
CA GLY A 114 9.03 23.86 5.26
C GLY A 114 8.13 23.73 4.02
N ARG A 115 8.42 22.77 3.12
CA ARG A 115 7.63 22.54 1.89
C ARG A 115 6.71 21.31 1.90
N GLY A 116 6.63 20.58 3.00
CA GLY A 116 5.68 19.49 3.16
C GLY A 116 6.16 18.35 4.06
N ARG A 117 5.25 17.86 4.89
CA ARG A 117 5.38 16.61 5.64
C ARG A 117 4.34 15.61 5.14
N LEU A 118 4.75 14.35 5.07
CA LEU A 118 3.86 13.22 4.88
C LEU A 118 3.90 12.33 6.11
N THR A 119 2.73 11.91 6.58
CA THR A 119 2.60 10.87 7.58
C THR A 119 1.75 9.75 7.00
N GLN A 120 2.37 8.60 6.76
CA GLN A 120 1.65 7.37 6.44
C GLN A 120 1.27 6.66 7.72
N ILE A 121 0.02 6.18 7.81
CA ILE A 121 -0.53 5.57 9.01
C ILE A 121 -1.09 4.22 8.62
N PHE A 122 -0.56 3.16 9.22
CA PHE A 122 -1.09 1.80 9.16
C PHE A 122 -1.75 1.46 10.50
N GLN A 123 -2.92 0.83 10.45
CA GLN A 123 -3.69 0.44 11.62
C GLN A 123 -4.15 -1.00 11.47
N ALA A 124 -3.74 -1.87 12.39
CA ALA A 124 -4.38 -3.17 12.58
C ALA A 124 -5.62 -3.02 13.45
N PHE A 125 -6.73 -3.66 13.05
CA PHE A 125 -8.01 -3.57 13.74
C PHE A 125 -8.34 -4.84 14.52
N GLY A 126 -7.78 -4.99 15.72
CA GLY A 126 -8.03 -6.14 16.60
C GLY A 126 -7.92 -7.48 15.85
N ASP A 127 -8.89 -8.37 16.03
CA ASP A 127 -8.97 -9.70 15.40
C ASP A 127 -9.71 -9.71 14.05
N SER A 128 -10.03 -8.55 13.46
CA SER A 128 -10.92 -8.45 12.29
C SER A 128 -10.34 -8.95 10.96
N GLY A 129 -9.02 -9.18 10.86
CA GLY A 129 -8.37 -9.44 9.58
C GLY A 129 -8.07 -8.18 8.75
N VAL A 130 -8.38 -6.98 9.27
CA VAL A 130 -8.30 -5.73 8.50
C VAL A 130 -7.09 -4.89 8.91
N ILE A 131 -6.34 -4.44 7.89
CA ILE A 131 -5.32 -3.40 8.03
C ILE A 131 -5.80 -2.16 7.27
N GLY A 132 -6.02 -1.07 7.99
CA GLY A 132 -6.31 0.23 7.41
C GLY A 132 -5.04 1.00 7.11
N ALA A 133 -5.08 1.79 6.05
CA ALA A 133 -4.01 2.71 5.70
C ALA A 133 -4.58 4.09 5.33
N ARG A 134 -3.84 5.14 5.67
CA ARG A 134 -4.10 6.49 5.19
C ARG A 134 -2.80 7.29 5.11
N ILE A 135 -2.83 8.32 4.28
CA ILE A 135 -1.75 9.31 4.19
C ILE A 135 -2.27 10.68 4.63
N LEU A 136 -1.48 11.36 5.44
CA LEU A 136 -1.71 12.75 5.83
C LEU A 136 -0.62 13.61 5.22
N ALA A 137 -1.03 14.74 4.67
CA ALA A 137 -0.16 15.69 4.02
C ALA A 137 -0.32 17.03 4.73
N GLU A 138 0.74 17.50 5.41
CA GLU A 138 0.74 18.72 6.22
C GLU A 138 1.83 19.70 5.78
N GLU A 139 1.65 21.00 6.07
CA GLU A 139 2.63 22.05 5.75
C GLU A 139 2.98 22.16 4.26
N TRP A 140 1.97 22.12 3.41
CA TRP A 140 2.12 22.15 1.95
C TRP A 140 1.99 23.56 1.40
N GLN A 141 2.89 23.88 0.47
CA GLN A 141 2.84 25.11 -0.32
C GLN A 141 2.48 24.82 -1.79
N ASP A 142 2.95 23.70 -2.32
CA ASP A 142 2.61 23.24 -3.68
C ASP A 142 1.34 22.38 -3.67
N PRO A 143 0.53 22.43 -4.74
CA PRO A 143 -0.55 21.46 -4.93
C PRO A 143 -0.04 20.01 -4.96
N ILE A 144 -0.80 19.12 -4.33
CA ILE A 144 -0.66 17.67 -4.47
C ILE A 144 -1.58 17.23 -5.60
N LEU A 145 -0.99 16.72 -6.69
CA LEU A 145 -1.75 16.26 -7.86
C LEU A 145 -2.33 14.86 -7.63
N TRP A 146 -1.66 14.05 -6.81
CA TRP A 146 -2.08 12.69 -6.49
C TRP A 146 -1.55 12.24 -5.11
N ALA A 147 -2.36 11.51 -4.36
CA ALA A 147 -1.97 10.84 -3.14
C ALA A 147 -2.79 9.55 -2.95
N ALA A 148 -2.13 8.40 -3.03
CA ALA A 148 -2.72 7.11 -2.72
C ALA A 148 -2.82 6.93 -1.20
N ALA A 149 -3.96 6.43 -0.73
CA ALA A 149 -4.14 6.08 0.69
C ALA A 149 -3.25 4.89 1.11
N LEU A 150 -2.97 3.99 0.16
CA LEU A 150 -2.15 2.80 0.34
C LEU A 150 -1.39 2.50 -0.96
N ALA A 151 -0.14 2.08 -0.83
CA ALA A 151 0.60 1.38 -1.87
C ALA A 151 1.23 0.15 -1.21
N ILE A 152 0.93 -1.04 -1.75
CA ILE A 152 1.35 -2.31 -1.17
C ILE A 152 1.70 -3.30 -2.29
N PRO A 153 2.80 -4.07 -2.18
CA PRO A 153 3.05 -5.16 -3.10
C PRO A 153 1.99 -6.23 -2.95
N LEU A 154 1.53 -6.76 -4.08
CA LEU A 154 0.65 -7.93 -4.08
C LEU A 154 1.49 -9.21 -3.97
N PRO A 155 1.08 -10.18 -3.15
CA PRO A 155 1.67 -11.51 -3.16
C PRO A 155 1.66 -12.13 -4.56
N GLY A 156 2.74 -12.80 -4.96
CA GLY A 156 2.88 -13.36 -6.31
C GLY A 156 1.86 -14.44 -6.70
N ALA A 157 1.16 -15.03 -5.72
CA ALA A 157 0.05 -15.96 -5.97
C ALA A 157 -1.23 -15.24 -6.48
N ILE A 158 -1.36 -13.94 -6.23
CA ILE A 158 -2.49 -13.13 -6.70
C ILE A 158 -2.34 -12.89 -8.20
N THR A 159 -3.29 -13.43 -8.97
CA THR A 159 -3.25 -13.44 -10.43
C THR A 159 -4.57 -12.96 -11.05
N ASP A 160 -5.66 -12.95 -10.29
CA ASP A 160 -6.98 -12.51 -10.74
C ASP A 160 -7.51 -11.34 -9.91
N ALA A 161 -8.37 -10.52 -10.53
CA ALA A 161 -9.15 -9.48 -9.89
C ALA A 161 -10.64 -9.70 -10.13
N ILE A 162 -11.44 -9.51 -9.09
CA ILE A 162 -12.88 -9.33 -9.14
C ILE A 162 -13.17 -7.85 -8.88
N THR A 163 -13.76 -7.21 -9.86
CA THR A 163 -14.15 -5.80 -9.82
C THR A 163 -15.66 -5.69 -9.82
N PHE A 164 -16.20 -4.60 -9.28
CA PHE A 164 -17.64 -4.39 -9.20
C PHE A 164 -18.01 -3.19 -10.06
N GLY A 165 -18.60 -3.49 -11.21
CA GLY A 165 -19.18 -2.51 -12.11
C GLY A 165 -20.69 -2.46 -11.96
N GLY A 166 -21.36 -2.12 -13.06
CA GLY A 166 -22.81 -2.06 -13.11
C GLY A 166 -23.28 -0.77 -13.76
N ASP A 167 -24.58 -0.52 -13.62
CA ASP A 167 -25.25 0.71 -13.98
C ASP A 167 -26.38 0.96 -12.98
N TRP A 168 -27.08 2.08 -13.12
CA TRP A 168 -28.31 2.31 -12.35
C TRP A 168 -29.29 1.14 -12.55
N ALA A 169 -29.82 0.62 -11.43
CA ALA A 169 -30.67 -0.58 -11.37
C ALA A 169 -29.98 -1.92 -11.71
N ARG A 170 -28.64 -1.92 -11.78
CA ARG A 170 -27.79 -3.11 -11.96
C ARG A 170 -26.43 -2.90 -11.27
N GLU A 171 -26.45 -2.35 -10.07
CA GLU A 171 -25.25 -2.04 -9.30
C GLU A 171 -24.49 -3.31 -8.88
N PHE A 172 -23.19 -3.17 -8.62
CA PHE A 172 -22.32 -4.23 -8.10
C PHE A 172 -22.24 -5.49 -8.98
N ALA A 173 -22.37 -5.34 -10.29
CA ALA A 173 -22.14 -6.43 -11.23
C ALA A 173 -20.66 -6.86 -11.15
N ALA A 174 -20.41 -8.04 -10.59
CA ALA A 174 -19.08 -8.59 -10.45
C ALA A 174 -18.50 -8.99 -11.82
N CYS A 175 -17.26 -8.58 -12.08
CA CYS A 175 -16.49 -8.95 -13.26
C CYS A 175 -15.14 -9.51 -12.82
N ARG A 176 -14.82 -10.73 -13.26
CA ARG A 176 -13.53 -11.37 -13.01
C ARG A 176 -12.64 -11.25 -14.23
N GLN A 177 -11.37 -10.94 -14.00
CA GLN A 177 -10.34 -10.87 -15.03
C GLN A 177 -8.97 -11.24 -14.47
N THR A 178 -8.13 -11.85 -15.31
CA THR A 178 -6.74 -12.13 -14.99
C THR A 178 -5.89 -10.87 -15.13
N LEU A 179 -5.00 -10.65 -14.17
CA LEU A 179 -4.04 -9.56 -14.18
C LEU A 179 -2.95 -9.85 -15.22
N GLY A 180 -2.84 -8.95 -16.20
CA GLY A 180 -1.81 -8.99 -17.22
C GLY A 180 -0.60 -8.12 -16.88
N PRO A 181 0.33 -7.94 -17.84
CA PRO A 181 1.49 -7.06 -17.68
C PRO A 181 1.13 -5.56 -17.66
N GLY A 182 -0.10 -5.20 -18.05
CA GLY A 182 -0.62 -3.84 -17.98
C GLY A 182 -1.25 -3.51 -16.62
N GLY A 183 -1.52 -2.23 -16.38
CA GLY A 183 -2.23 -1.80 -15.17
C GLY A 183 -3.74 -2.04 -15.25
N LEU A 184 -4.33 -2.46 -14.12
CA LEU A 184 -5.77 -2.39 -13.89
C LEU A 184 -6.09 -1.05 -13.23
N LEU A 185 -6.96 -0.26 -13.88
CA LEU A 185 -7.38 1.05 -13.40
C LEU A 185 -8.91 1.09 -13.20
N LEU A 186 -9.34 1.45 -12.00
CA LEU A 186 -10.75 1.66 -11.65
C LEU A 186 -10.91 3.10 -11.13
N GLU A 187 -11.56 3.96 -11.89
CA GLU A 187 -11.68 5.38 -11.54
C GLU A 187 -13.10 5.93 -11.71
N SER A 188 -13.41 6.97 -10.93
CA SER A 188 -14.64 7.75 -11.01
C SER A 188 -14.36 9.23 -10.79
N TYR A 189 -14.90 10.06 -11.69
CA TYR A 189 -14.77 11.52 -11.67
C TYR A 189 -16.11 12.25 -11.45
N ARG A 190 -17.13 11.53 -10.97
CA ARG A 190 -18.51 12.04 -10.85
C ARG A 190 -18.75 12.92 -9.61
N GLY A 191 -17.77 13.07 -8.73
CA GLY A 191 -17.84 13.81 -7.47
C GLY A 191 -18.64 13.11 -6.36
N ARG A 192 -19.08 11.87 -6.60
CA ARG A 192 -19.94 11.06 -5.71
C ARG A 192 -19.71 9.56 -5.95
N PRO A 193 -20.18 8.65 -5.06
CA PRO A 193 -20.18 7.23 -5.35
C PRO A 193 -21.07 6.96 -6.58
N GLY A 194 -20.56 6.17 -7.52
CA GLY A 194 -21.26 5.81 -8.75
C GLY A 194 -21.92 4.43 -8.66
N HIS A 195 -22.99 4.23 -9.43
CA HIS A 195 -23.62 2.92 -9.63
C HIS A 195 -22.71 1.95 -10.43
N ASP A 196 -21.76 2.51 -11.17
CA ASP A 196 -20.88 1.87 -12.15
C ASP A 196 -19.47 1.60 -11.63
N ARG A 197 -19.11 2.20 -10.49
CA ARG A 197 -17.74 2.23 -9.95
C ARG A 197 -17.75 2.19 -8.42
N PHE A 198 -17.80 0.98 -7.87
CA PHE A 198 -17.52 0.75 -6.46
C PHE A 198 -16.02 0.97 -6.20
N PRO A 199 -15.60 1.76 -5.18
CA PRO A 199 -14.19 2.03 -4.88
C PRO A 199 -13.55 0.86 -4.11
N GLY A 200 -13.63 -0.34 -4.70
CA GLY A 200 -13.09 -1.56 -4.13
C GLY A 200 -13.01 -2.70 -5.13
N LEU A 201 -12.19 -3.68 -4.80
CA LEU A 201 -11.97 -4.89 -5.59
C LEU A 201 -11.53 -6.04 -4.67
N ILE A 202 -11.68 -7.26 -5.17
CA ILE A 202 -11.09 -8.45 -4.56
C ILE A 202 -10.00 -8.94 -5.49
N LEU A 203 -8.82 -9.18 -4.94
CA LEU A 203 -7.68 -9.73 -5.62
C LEU A 203 -7.47 -11.15 -5.10
N GLY A 204 -7.13 -12.11 -5.95
CA GLY A 204 -6.91 -13.47 -5.48
C GLY A 204 -6.15 -14.34 -6.45
N GLU A 205 -5.90 -15.55 -6.02
CA GLU A 205 -5.33 -16.58 -6.90
C GLU A 205 -6.33 -17.06 -7.95
N ALA A 206 -5.80 -17.67 -9.01
CA ALA A 206 -6.60 -18.28 -10.05
C ALA A 206 -7.56 -19.32 -9.45
N GLY A 207 -8.85 -19.17 -9.75
CA GLY A 207 -9.88 -20.09 -9.26
C GLY A 207 -10.40 -19.83 -7.85
N LEU A 208 -10.07 -18.67 -7.25
CA LEU A 208 -10.69 -18.15 -6.02
C LEU A 208 -12.21 -18.37 -6.08
N GLY A 209 -12.77 -18.97 -5.05
CA GLY A 209 -14.20 -19.26 -4.91
C GLY A 209 -14.77 -18.67 -3.62
N GLU A 210 -16.07 -18.86 -3.41
CA GLU A 210 -16.76 -18.39 -2.19
C GLU A 210 -16.22 -19.05 -0.91
N ASP A 211 -15.74 -20.28 -1.01
CA ASP A 211 -15.33 -21.14 0.11
C ASP A 211 -13.86 -21.57 0.03
N ARG A 212 -13.12 -21.09 -0.96
CA ARG A 212 -11.75 -21.56 -1.23
C ARG A 212 -10.86 -20.50 -1.82
N GLY A 213 -9.59 -20.62 -1.47
CA GLY A 213 -8.47 -19.91 -2.06
C GLY A 213 -8.10 -18.62 -1.34
N LEU A 214 -6.91 -18.11 -1.65
CA LEU A 214 -6.38 -16.89 -1.03
C LEU A 214 -6.87 -15.65 -1.78
N GLY A 215 -7.44 -14.71 -1.03
CA GLY A 215 -7.88 -13.41 -1.55
C GLY A 215 -7.59 -12.26 -0.60
N VAL A 216 -7.49 -11.06 -1.18
CA VAL A 216 -7.36 -9.77 -0.49
C VAL A 216 -8.47 -8.86 -1.02
N ALA A 217 -9.31 -8.35 -0.12
CA ALA A 217 -10.27 -7.31 -0.46
C ALA A 217 -9.67 -5.93 -0.16
N LEU A 218 -9.78 -5.02 -1.11
CA LEU A 218 -9.40 -3.61 -0.96
C LEU A 218 -10.65 -2.75 -1.11
N THR A 219 -10.83 -1.80 -0.20
CA THR A 219 -11.88 -0.79 -0.27
C THR A 219 -11.33 0.56 0.18
N LEU A 220 -11.70 1.62 -0.53
CA LEU A 220 -11.34 2.98 -0.17
C LEU A 220 -12.53 3.61 0.58
N GLY A 221 -12.29 4.03 1.82
CA GLY A 221 -13.26 4.75 2.64
C GLY A 221 -13.49 6.19 2.18
N TRP A 222 -14.00 6.36 0.95
CA TRP A 222 -14.18 7.64 0.29
C TRP A 222 -15.44 7.65 -0.57
N SER A 223 -16.15 8.79 -0.57
CA SER A 223 -17.41 8.95 -1.30
C SER A 223 -17.31 9.96 -2.45
N GLY A 224 -16.11 10.39 -2.84
CA GLY A 224 -15.90 11.33 -3.94
C GLY A 224 -15.25 10.65 -5.14
N ASN A 225 -14.44 11.43 -5.87
CA ASN A 225 -13.61 10.90 -6.95
C ASN A 225 -12.54 9.98 -6.38
N ALA A 226 -12.34 8.83 -7.03
CA ALA A 226 -11.36 7.83 -6.62
C ALA A 226 -10.69 7.23 -7.85
N ARG A 227 -9.48 6.72 -7.64
CA ARG A 227 -8.67 5.94 -8.57
C ARG A 227 -7.91 4.88 -7.78
#